data_AF-A0A524E978-F1
#
_entry.id   AF-A0A524E978-F1
#
_cell.length_a   1.000
_cell.length_b   1.000
_cell.length_c   1.000
_cell.angle_alpha   90.00
_cell.angle_beta   90.00
_cell.angle_gamma   90.00
#
_symmetry.space_group_name_H-M   'P 1'
#
loop_
_entity.id
_entity.type
_entity.pdbx_description
1 polymer ?
#
loop_
_entity_poly.entity_id
_entity_poly.type
_entity_poly.pdbx_seq_one_letter_code
_entity_poly.pdbx_strand_id
1 'polypeptide(L)'
;MVKTKYPETELLILEEHDPTMFLDDVELPEEVEKAIQNADLLISYIRHPDVVFEICDRQKPTILAINFGQGFLNQVKSSNPKVVQPISMCNSTPDTGIEEIDEYFRKFGSPVYKVELDYLKDHIPIVREISLIVESPCGASNASLDLIKGKEVTLENLNAFALNVRQECRE
;
A
#
# COMPACT_ATOMS: atom_id res chain seq x y z
N MET A 1 -10.35 -5.05 0.69
CA MET A 1 -10.26 -3.73 1.35
C MET A 1 -9.98 -2.61 0.37
N VAL A 2 -8.96 -2.70 -0.50
CA VAL A 2 -8.77 -1.72 -1.60
C VAL A 2 -10.06 -1.53 -2.40
N LYS A 3 -10.75 -2.65 -2.75
CA LYS A 3 -12.07 -2.64 -3.39
C LYS A 3 -13.17 -1.84 -2.67
N THR A 4 -13.05 -1.62 -1.36
CA THR A 4 -14.01 -0.83 -0.59
C THR A 4 -13.93 0.66 -0.95
N LYS A 5 -12.74 1.16 -1.29
CA LYS A 5 -12.52 2.54 -1.73
C LYS A 5 -12.38 2.68 -3.25
N TYR A 6 -12.03 1.60 -3.94
CA TYR A 6 -11.90 1.51 -5.40
C TYR A 6 -12.65 0.28 -5.94
N PRO A 7 -13.99 0.35 -6.12
CA PRO A 7 -14.81 -0.81 -6.48
C PRO A 7 -14.41 -1.50 -7.79
N GLU A 8 -13.85 -0.73 -8.73
CA GLU A 8 -13.40 -1.20 -10.05
C GLU A 8 -12.03 -1.87 -10.02
N THR A 9 -11.39 -2.02 -8.85
CA THR A 9 -10.11 -2.74 -8.75
C THR A 9 -10.26 -4.21 -9.14
N GLU A 10 -9.38 -4.64 -10.03
CA GLU A 10 -9.19 -6.03 -10.43
C GLU A 10 -7.93 -6.61 -9.77
N LEU A 11 -7.98 -7.90 -9.40
CA LEU A 11 -6.83 -8.64 -8.90
C LEU A 11 -6.50 -9.70 -9.96
N LEU A 12 -5.31 -9.61 -10.53
CA LEU A 12 -4.79 -10.58 -11.47
C LEU A 12 -3.66 -11.36 -10.81
N ILE A 13 -3.64 -12.66 -11.03
CA ILE A 13 -2.61 -13.56 -10.53
C ILE A 13 -1.85 -14.08 -11.74
N LEU A 14 -0.56 -13.77 -11.79
CA LEU A 14 0.35 -14.27 -12.80
C LEU A 14 1.07 -15.51 -12.28
N GLU A 15 1.61 -16.31 -13.20
CA GLU A 15 2.48 -17.43 -12.86
C GLU A 15 3.72 -16.93 -12.10
N GLU A 16 4.08 -17.63 -11.04
CA GLU A 16 5.30 -17.33 -10.29
C GLU A 16 6.51 -17.93 -11.01
N HIS A 17 7.45 -17.08 -11.40
CA HIS A 17 8.76 -17.49 -11.90
C HIS A 17 9.80 -17.38 -10.78
N ASP A 18 10.82 -18.26 -10.81
CA ASP A 18 11.95 -18.16 -9.89
C ASP A 18 12.68 -16.81 -10.13
N PRO A 19 12.75 -15.90 -9.15
CA PRO A 19 13.32 -14.58 -9.34
C PRO A 19 14.84 -14.58 -9.61
N THR A 20 15.50 -15.74 -9.51
CA THR A 20 16.93 -15.92 -9.83
C THR A 20 17.17 -16.37 -11.27
N MET A 21 16.12 -16.76 -11.98
CA MET A 21 16.20 -17.11 -13.40
C MET A 21 16.10 -15.84 -14.26
N PHE A 22 16.77 -15.87 -15.40
CA PHE A 22 16.55 -14.90 -16.46
C PHE A 22 15.50 -15.47 -17.40
N LEU A 23 14.51 -14.65 -17.76
CA LEU A 23 13.52 -15.01 -18.76
C LEU A 23 13.97 -14.41 -20.09
N ASP A 24 14.06 -15.25 -21.13
CA ASP A 24 14.46 -14.79 -22.47
C ASP A 24 13.37 -13.91 -23.08
N ASP A 25 12.10 -14.31 -22.94
CA ASP A 25 10.92 -13.55 -23.35
C ASP A 25 9.85 -13.62 -22.25
N VAL A 26 9.21 -12.49 -21.95
CA VAL A 26 8.07 -12.42 -21.03
C VAL A 26 6.81 -12.15 -21.84
N GLU A 27 5.96 -13.16 -21.98
CA GLU A 27 4.64 -13.01 -22.59
C GLU A 27 3.57 -12.86 -21.50
N LEU A 28 2.89 -11.70 -21.48
CA LEU A 28 1.75 -11.49 -20.60
C LEU A 28 0.48 -12.09 -21.22
N PRO A 29 -0.36 -12.83 -20.46
CA PRO A 29 -1.65 -13.30 -20.95
C PRO A 29 -2.51 -12.15 -21.49
N GLU A 30 -3.32 -12.40 -22.53
CA GLU A 30 -4.18 -11.38 -23.17
C GLU A 30 -5.10 -10.67 -22.18
N GLU A 31 -5.61 -11.40 -21.18
CA GLU A 31 -6.44 -10.84 -20.12
C GLU A 31 -5.69 -9.81 -19.26
N VAL A 32 -4.40 -10.04 -19.01
CA VAL A 32 -3.53 -9.15 -18.24
C VAL A 32 -3.19 -7.92 -19.06
N GLU A 33 -2.86 -8.08 -20.34
CA GLU A 33 -2.64 -6.96 -21.26
C GLU A 33 -3.86 -6.03 -21.31
N LYS A 34 -5.05 -6.61 -21.47
CA LYS A 34 -6.29 -5.84 -21.52
C LYS A 34 -6.57 -5.11 -20.20
N ALA A 35 -6.33 -5.75 -19.06
CA ALA A 35 -6.48 -5.12 -17.76
C ALA A 35 -5.47 -3.96 -17.57
N ILE A 36 -4.21 -4.14 -17.96
CA ILE A 36 -3.19 -3.09 -17.92
C ILE A 36 -3.62 -1.89 -18.77
N GLN A 37 -4.11 -2.12 -19.99
CA GLN A 37 -4.56 -1.06 -20.88
C GLN A 37 -5.71 -0.22 -20.28
N ASN A 38 -6.63 -0.87 -19.57
CA ASN A 38 -7.79 -0.21 -18.96
C ASN A 38 -7.52 0.39 -17.58
N ALA A 39 -6.41 0.03 -16.92
CA ALA A 39 -6.10 0.51 -15.58
C ALA A 39 -5.54 1.94 -15.60
N ASP A 40 -5.96 2.75 -14.62
CA ASP A 40 -5.36 4.07 -14.34
C ASP A 40 -4.09 3.96 -13.49
N LEU A 41 -4.04 2.95 -12.61
CA LEU A 41 -2.95 2.69 -11.68
C LEU A 41 -2.70 1.19 -11.55
N LEU A 42 -1.43 0.78 -11.65
CA LEU A 42 -0.99 -0.58 -11.35
C LEU A 42 -0.34 -0.64 -9.97
N ILE A 43 -0.61 -1.72 -9.23
CA ILE A 43 0.11 -2.04 -7.98
C ILE A 43 0.67 -3.44 -8.13
N SER A 44 1.99 -3.54 -8.28
CA SER A 44 2.67 -4.82 -8.53
C SER A 44 3.25 -5.40 -7.25
N TYR A 45 2.84 -6.62 -6.93
CA TYR A 45 3.44 -7.47 -5.89
C TYR A 45 4.31 -8.59 -6.49
N ILE A 46 4.57 -8.54 -7.79
CA ILE A 46 5.39 -9.53 -8.50
C ILE A 46 6.84 -9.36 -8.07
N ARG A 47 7.54 -10.48 -7.87
CA ARG A 47 8.92 -10.51 -7.39
C ARG A 47 9.96 -10.75 -8.50
N HIS A 48 9.52 -11.15 -9.69
CA HIS A 48 10.43 -11.40 -10.79
C HIS A 48 10.74 -10.08 -11.52
N PRO A 49 12.02 -9.65 -11.60
CA PRO A 49 12.38 -8.35 -12.17
C PRO A 49 12.00 -8.23 -13.66
N ASP A 50 12.21 -9.27 -14.46
CA ASP A 50 11.88 -9.24 -15.90
C ASP A 50 10.37 -9.06 -16.15
N VAL A 51 9.53 -9.77 -15.39
CA VAL A 51 8.07 -9.63 -15.46
C VAL A 51 7.62 -8.24 -15.03
N VAL A 52 8.22 -7.70 -13.96
CA VAL A 52 7.93 -6.33 -13.50
C VAL A 52 8.33 -5.31 -14.56
N PHE A 53 9.49 -5.48 -15.19
CA PHE A 53 9.96 -4.58 -16.24
C PHE A 53 9.00 -4.59 -17.43
N GLU A 54 8.60 -5.78 -17.92
CA GLU A 54 7.66 -5.94 -19.03
C GLU A 54 6.31 -5.24 -18.76
N ILE A 55 5.77 -5.41 -17.54
CA ILE A 55 4.53 -4.73 -17.13
C ILE A 55 4.73 -3.21 -17.10
N CYS A 56 5.84 -2.74 -16.53
CA CYS A 56 6.12 -1.30 -16.41
C CYS A 56 6.31 -0.63 -17.78
N ASP A 57 6.76 -1.37 -18.80
CA ASP A 57 6.99 -0.85 -20.15
C ASP A 57 5.71 -0.33 -20.82
N ARG A 58 4.53 -0.74 -20.35
CA ARG A 58 3.20 -0.24 -20.81
C ARG A 58 2.88 1.20 -20.37
N GLN A 59 3.83 1.92 -19.76
CA GLN A 59 3.75 3.35 -19.45
C GLN A 59 2.59 3.76 -18.52
N LYS A 60 2.06 2.81 -17.73
CA LYS A 60 1.05 3.09 -16.71
C LYS A 60 1.70 3.59 -15.41
N PRO A 61 1.05 4.54 -14.69
CA PRO A 61 1.39 4.80 -13.30
C PRO A 61 1.46 3.49 -12.53
N THR A 62 2.59 3.22 -11.87
CA THR A 62 2.83 1.92 -11.23
C THR A 62 3.47 2.11 -9.86
N ILE A 63 2.89 1.46 -8.85
CA ILE A 63 3.50 1.29 -7.54
C ILE A 63 4.10 -0.13 -7.47
N LEU A 64 5.41 -0.21 -7.30
CA LEU A 64 6.10 -1.46 -6.99
C LEU A 64 6.04 -1.68 -5.48
N ALA A 65 5.17 -2.58 -5.03
CA ALA A 65 5.02 -2.92 -3.61
C ALA A 65 6.19 -3.78 -3.08
N ILE A 66 7.02 -4.32 -3.99
CA ILE A 66 8.27 -5.01 -3.69
C ILE A 66 9.44 -4.07 -3.96
N ASN A 67 10.40 -4.02 -3.02
CA ASN A 67 11.59 -3.21 -3.15
C ASN A 67 12.71 -3.98 -3.85
N PHE A 68 12.96 -3.67 -5.13
CA PHE A 68 14.04 -4.24 -5.94
C PHE A 68 15.38 -3.48 -5.81
N GLY A 69 15.42 -2.46 -4.96
CA GLY A 69 16.57 -1.56 -4.83
C GLY A 69 16.62 -0.46 -5.88
N GLN A 70 17.52 0.51 -5.67
CA GLN A 70 17.57 1.74 -6.46
C GLN A 70 18.05 1.51 -7.90
N GLY A 71 18.94 0.53 -8.12
CA GLY A 71 19.47 0.23 -9.46
C GLY A 71 18.36 -0.20 -10.43
N PHE A 72 17.55 -1.17 -10.02
CA PHE A 72 16.39 -1.61 -10.79
C PHE A 72 15.36 -0.49 -10.97
N LEU A 73 15.04 0.25 -9.90
CA LEU A 73 14.10 1.37 -10.00
C LEU A 73 14.56 2.42 -11.03
N ASN A 74 15.85 2.74 -11.08
CA ASN A 74 16.39 3.67 -12.07
C ASN A 74 16.26 3.12 -13.49
N GLN A 75 16.49 1.81 -13.69
CA GLN A 75 16.31 1.16 -14.99
C GLN A 75 14.85 1.23 -15.44
N VAL A 76 13.91 0.82 -14.58
CA VAL A 76 12.48 0.91 -14.88
C VAL A 76 12.06 2.35 -15.18
N LYS A 77 12.50 3.31 -14.34
CA LYS A 77 12.19 4.74 -14.54
C LYS A 77 12.74 5.32 -15.84
N SER A 78 13.82 4.76 -16.37
CA SER A 78 14.36 5.19 -17.67
C SER A 78 13.45 4.82 -18.83
N SER A 79 12.67 3.74 -18.71
CA SER A 79 11.60 3.40 -19.66
C SER A 79 10.29 4.11 -19.29
N ASN A 80 9.82 3.97 -18.05
CA ASN A 80 8.57 4.53 -17.56
C ASN A 80 8.82 5.45 -16.34
N PRO A 81 8.82 6.78 -16.51
CA PRO A 81 9.08 7.71 -15.41
C PRO A 81 7.98 7.73 -14.34
N LYS A 82 6.82 7.12 -14.60
CA LYS A 82 5.65 7.09 -13.70
C LYS A 82 5.64 5.91 -12.73
N VAL A 83 6.80 5.31 -12.47
CA VAL A 83 6.94 4.21 -11.53
C VAL A 83 7.48 4.70 -10.20
N VAL A 84 6.89 4.25 -9.09
CA VAL A 84 7.40 4.48 -7.74
C VAL A 84 7.62 3.16 -7.02
N GLN A 85 8.55 3.16 -6.07
CA GLN A 85 8.86 2.00 -5.24
C GLN A 85 9.05 2.48 -3.80
N PRO A 86 7.97 2.53 -3.00
CA PRO A 86 8.10 2.89 -1.61
C PRO A 86 8.91 1.83 -0.83
N ILE A 87 9.51 2.25 0.29
CA ILE A 87 10.21 1.32 1.20
C ILE A 87 9.22 0.30 1.78
N SER A 88 8.03 0.77 2.14
CA SER A 88 6.86 -0.04 2.48
C SER A 88 5.60 0.73 2.10
N MET A 89 4.52 0.03 1.78
CA MET A 89 3.29 0.70 1.35
C MET A 89 2.73 1.58 2.48
N CYS A 90 2.83 1.11 3.73
CA CYS A 90 2.40 1.84 4.93
C CYS A 90 3.32 3.01 5.35
N ASN A 91 4.36 3.34 4.57
CA ASN A 91 5.22 4.52 4.78
C ASN A 91 5.15 5.50 3.59
N SER A 92 4.15 5.33 2.72
CA SER A 92 4.02 6.15 1.53
C SER A 92 3.22 7.42 1.80
N THR A 93 3.64 8.52 1.19
CA THR A 93 3.01 9.84 1.23
C THR A 93 2.58 10.27 -0.18
N PRO A 94 1.53 11.11 -0.31
CA PRO A 94 1.01 11.57 -1.60
C PRO A 94 1.80 12.78 -2.14
N ASP A 95 3.10 12.59 -2.35
CA ASP A 95 4.05 13.60 -2.81
C ASP A 95 4.96 13.09 -3.95
N THR A 96 4.49 12.08 -4.68
CA THR A 96 5.25 11.45 -5.78
C THR A 96 5.29 12.31 -7.04
N GLY A 97 4.32 13.22 -7.19
CA GLY A 97 4.16 14.06 -8.39
C GLY A 97 3.43 13.34 -9.53
N ILE A 98 2.83 12.17 -9.26
CA ILE A 98 2.03 11.39 -10.19
C ILE A 98 0.62 11.29 -9.59
N GLU A 99 -0.35 11.96 -10.21
CA GLU A 99 -1.67 12.20 -9.60
C GLU A 99 -2.38 10.90 -9.20
N GLU A 100 -2.35 9.87 -10.04
CA GLU A 100 -3.02 8.59 -9.77
C GLU A 100 -2.45 7.89 -8.54
N ILE A 101 -1.12 7.98 -8.37
CA ILE A 101 -0.39 7.41 -7.24
C ILE A 101 -0.64 8.24 -5.97
N ASP A 102 -0.61 9.57 -6.10
CA ASP A 102 -0.85 10.47 -4.99
C ASP A 102 -2.31 10.37 -4.51
N GLU A 103 -3.29 10.21 -5.40
CA GLU A 103 -4.68 9.95 -5.01
C GLU A 103 -4.82 8.64 -4.22
N TYR A 104 -4.14 7.59 -4.66
CA TYR A 104 -4.08 6.34 -3.91
C TYR A 104 -3.46 6.55 -2.53
N PHE A 105 -2.31 7.24 -2.43
CA PHE A 105 -1.64 7.50 -1.17
C PHE A 105 -2.36 8.46 -0.22
N ARG A 106 -3.30 9.27 -0.71
CA ARG A 106 -4.24 10.03 0.14
C ARG A 106 -5.25 9.15 0.87
N LYS A 107 -5.52 7.93 0.37
CA LYS A 107 -6.49 6.99 0.96
C LYS A 107 -5.82 5.82 1.66
N PHE A 108 -4.69 5.36 1.13
CA PHE A 108 -3.94 4.19 1.58
C PHE A 108 -2.45 4.52 1.69
N GLY A 109 -1.82 4.42 2.85
CA GLY A 109 -0.42 4.82 3.00
C GLY A 109 -0.01 4.86 4.45
N SER A 110 0.77 5.87 4.85
CA SER A 110 1.05 6.12 6.26
C SER A 110 -0.26 6.33 7.03
N PRO A 111 -0.63 5.45 7.99
CA PRO A 111 -1.93 5.54 8.63
C PRO A 111 -2.08 6.84 9.43
N VAL A 112 -3.18 7.56 9.21
CA VAL A 112 -3.51 8.79 9.92
C VAL A 112 -4.82 8.60 10.65
N TYR A 113 -4.79 8.75 11.97
CA TYR A 113 -5.94 8.55 12.86
C TYR A 113 -6.58 9.89 13.20
N LYS A 114 -7.90 9.95 13.12
CA LYS A 114 -8.71 10.98 13.77
C LYS A 114 -9.24 10.42 15.09
N VAL A 115 -8.88 11.05 16.19
CA VAL A 115 -9.20 10.60 17.55
C VAL A 115 -10.02 11.66 18.27
N GLU A 116 -11.13 11.25 18.89
CA GLU A 116 -11.93 12.08 19.78
C GLU A 116 -11.70 11.59 21.22
N LEU A 117 -11.36 12.52 22.12
CA LEU A 117 -11.01 12.23 23.50
C LEU A 117 -12.03 12.82 24.47
N ASP A 118 -12.38 12.06 25.50
CA ASP A 118 -13.14 12.55 26.65
C ASP A 118 -12.18 12.99 27.75
N TYR A 119 -12.28 14.26 28.13
CA TYR A 119 -11.47 14.87 29.20
C TYR A 119 -12.29 14.97 30.47
N LEU A 120 -12.06 14.05 31.41
CA LEU A 120 -12.58 14.13 32.76
C LEU A 120 -11.56 14.85 33.65
N LYS A 121 -12.04 15.78 34.48
CA LYS A 121 -11.20 16.57 35.38
C LYS A 121 -10.42 15.63 36.31
N ASP A 122 -9.11 15.81 36.40
CA ASP A 122 -8.18 15.03 37.23
C ASP A 122 -7.98 13.54 36.81
N HIS A 123 -8.34 13.18 35.57
CA HIS A 123 -8.13 11.83 35.01
C HIS A 123 -7.36 11.85 33.69
N ILE A 124 -6.79 10.69 33.32
CA ILE A 124 -6.17 10.49 32.01
C ILE A 124 -7.28 10.53 30.93
N PRO A 125 -7.09 11.22 29.80
CA PRO A 125 -8.09 11.26 28.74
C PRO A 125 -8.42 9.86 28.21
N ILE A 126 -9.69 9.63 27.87
CA ILE A 126 -10.17 8.36 27.31
C ILE A 126 -10.45 8.52 25.83
N VAL A 127 -10.06 7.54 25.01
CA VAL A 127 -10.40 7.49 23.58
C VAL A 127 -11.88 7.19 23.43
N ARG A 128 -12.68 8.21 23.12
CA ARG A 128 -14.13 8.05 22.90
C ARG A 128 -14.40 7.44 21.54
N GLU A 129 -13.79 8.02 20.51
CA GLU A 129 -13.98 7.60 19.12
C GLU A 129 -12.66 7.65 18.37
N ILE A 130 -12.46 6.73 17.44
CA ILE A 130 -11.27 6.68 16.59
C ILE A 130 -11.66 6.23 15.20
N SER A 131 -11.10 6.88 14.19
CA SER A 131 -11.32 6.57 12.78
C SER A 131 -10.06 6.81 11.97
N LEU A 132 -9.99 6.26 10.76
CA LEU A 132 -8.87 6.44 9.85
C LEU A 132 -9.20 7.48 8.77
N ILE A 133 -8.29 8.42 8.59
CA ILE A 133 -8.25 9.31 7.43
C ILE A 133 -7.50 8.61 6.30
N VAL A 134 -6.33 8.05 6.62
CA VAL A 134 -5.50 7.23 5.73
C VAL A 134 -5.32 5.88 6.40
N GLU A 135 -5.48 4.78 5.66
CA GLU A 135 -5.36 3.42 6.20
C GLU A 135 -4.20 2.64 5.58
N SER A 136 -3.75 1.56 6.21
CA SER A 136 -2.80 0.64 5.57
C SER A 136 -3.50 -0.12 4.43
N PRO A 137 -2.87 -0.36 3.26
CA PRO A 137 -3.48 -1.12 2.17
C PRO A 137 -3.92 -2.55 2.52
N CYS A 138 -3.25 -3.15 3.51
CA CYS A 138 -3.56 -4.50 4.02
C CYS A 138 -4.72 -4.52 5.02
N GLY A 139 -5.04 -3.38 5.64
CA GLY A 139 -6.19 -3.20 6.54
C GLY A 139 -5.92 -3.40 8.01
N ALA A 140 -4.68 -3.71 8.36
CA ALA A 140 -4.24 -3.85 9.74
C ALA A 140 -4.61 -2.63 10.60
N SER A 141 -4.41 -1.40 10.10
CA SER A 141 -4.75 -0.20 10.88
C SER A 141 -6.23 -0.09 11.21
N ASN A 142 -7.10 -0.59 10.32
CA ASN A 142 -8.56 -0.53 10.46
C ASN A 142 -9.05 -1.61 11.45
N ALA A 143 -8.51 -2.83 11.32
CA ALA A 143 -8.84 -3.95 12.21
C ALA A 143 -8.50 -3.68 13.67
N SER A 144 -7.47 -2.86 13.95
CA SER A 144 -7.02 -2.58 15.32
C SER A 144 -7.80 -1.45 16.03
N LEU A 145 -8.68 -0.71 15.35
CA LEU A 145 -9.33 0.49 15.91
C LEU A 145 -10.11 0.23 17.20
N ASP A 146 -10.86 -0.88 17.24
CA ASP A 146 -11.68 -1.22 18.39
C ASP A 146 -10.86 -1.52 19.66
N LEU A 147 -9.57 -1.83 19.52
CA LEU A 147 -8.72 -2.16 20.67
C LEU A 147 -8.30 -0.94 21.48
N ILE A 148 -8.27 0.26 20.91
CA ILE A 148 -7.92 1.48 21.65
C ILE A 148 -9.17 2.26 22.07
N LYS A 149 -10.31 2.01 21.42
CA LYS A 149 -11.59 2.62 21.76
C LYS A 149 -12.00 2.31 23.20
N GLY A 150 -12.39 3.33 23.95
CA GLY A 150 -12.75 3.26 25.37
C GLY A 150 -11.57 3.14 26.33
N LYS A 151 -10.32 3.18 25.86
CA LYS A 151 -9.13 3.09 26.72
C LYS A 151 -8.54 4.45 27.05
N GLU A 152 -7.87 4.52 28.20
CA GLU A 152 -7.07 5.68 28.60
C GLU A 152 -5.86 5.87 27.67
N VAL A 153 -5.51 7.12 27.38
CA VAL A 153 -4.32 7.48 26.59
C VAL A 153 -3.06 7.34 27.45
N THR A 154 -2.67 6.08 27.71
CA THR A 154 -1.44 5.72 28.42
C THR A 154 -0.43 5.12 27.45
N LEU A 155 0.86 5.18 27.81
CA LEU A 155 1.92 4.56 27.02
C LEU A 155 1.69 3.04 26.84
N GLU A 156 1.20 2.36 27.87
CA GLU A 156 0.87 0.94 27.82
C GLU A 156 -0.20 0.63 26.78
N ASN A 157 -1.32 1.36 26.80
CA ASN A 157 -2.42 1.16 25.85
C ASN A 157 -2.01 1.49 24.41
N LEU A 158 -1.21 2.55 24.21
CA LEU A 158 -0.68 2.91 22.90
C LEU A 158 0.29 1.85 22.36
N ASN A 159 1.17 1.32 23.23
CA ASN A 159 2.08 0.23 22.85
C ASN A 159 1.31 -1.06 22.51
N ALA A 160 0.29 -1.41 23.30
CA ALA A 160 -0.56 -2.57 23.02
C ALA A 160 -1.29 -2.42 21.66
N PHE A 161 -1.79 -1.23 21.36
CA PHE A 161 -2.39 -0.92 20.07
C PHE A 161 -1.37 -1.06 18.92
N ALA A 162 -0.18 -0.46 19.05
CA ALA A 162 0.86 -0.56 18.02
C ALA A 162 1.32 -2.00 17.78
N LEU A 163 1.45 -2.80 18.84
CA LEU A 163 1.77 -4.23 18.75
C LEU A 163 0.67 -5.00 18.01
N ASN A 164 -0.60 -4.70 18.28
CA ASN A 164 -1.68 -5.34 17.55
C ASN A 164 -1.70 -4.96 16.06
N VAL A 165 -1.50 -3.69 15.72
CA VAL A 165 -1.37 -3.27 14.31
C VAL A 165 -0.26 -4.07 13.61
N ARG A 166 0.85 -4.34 14.30
CA ARG A 166 1.93 -5.18 13.74
C ARG A 166 1.54 -6.65 13.61
N GLN A 167 0.74 -7.20 14.52
CA GLN A 167 0.24 -8.58 14.43
C GLN A 167 -0.77 -8.78 13.29
N GLU A 168 -1.60 -7.78 13.02
CA GLU A 168 -2.57 -7.80 11.91
C GLU A 168 -1.92 -7.50 10.55
N CYS A 169 -0.69 -6.99 10.54
CA CYS A 169 0.05 -6.66 9.34
C CYS A 169 0.33 -7.92 8.50
N ARG A 170 0.04 -7.82 7.20
CA ARG A 170 0.23 -8.91 6.21
C ARG A 170 1.35 -8.64 5.20
N GLU A 171 2.11 -7.58 5.43
CA GLU A 171 3.35 -7.24 4.72
C GLU A 171 4.56 -7.90 5.40
#